data_AF-A0AAU5LF91-F1
#
_entry.id   AF-A0AAU5LF91-F1
#
_cell.length_a   1.000
_cell.length_b   1.000
_cell.length_c   1.000
_cell.angle_alpha   90.00
_cell.angle_beta   90.00
_cell.angle_gamma   90.00
#
_symmetry.space_group_name_H-M   'P 1'
#
loop_
_entity.id
_entity.type
_entity.pdbx_description
1 polymer ?
#
loop_
_entity_poly.entity_id
_entity_poly.type
_entity_poly.pdbx_seq_one_letter_code
_entity_poly.pdbx_strand_id
1 'polypeptide(L)'
;MERVSNPRDAEAALAWELERIGSGAWQGWALKFQRMAFGYAQDSGWQDEADALRWLDQHNHLHEGEPPRGALVWYQSGERTLVACSVGAGRVVGALPYGEVGVAELSELSADYVWSDPHFPFAH
;
A
#
# COMPACT_ATOMS: atom_id res chain seq x y z
N MET A 1 14.28 -17.76 9.89
CA MET A 1 13.92 -17.02 8.67
C MET A 1 14.43 -15.61 8.85
N GLU A 2 15.34 -15.15 8.00
CA GLU A 2 15.84 -13.78 8.03
C GLU A 2 14.65 -12.87 7.71
N ARG A 3 14.29 -11.98 8.63
CA ARG A 3 13.19 -11.03 8.44
C ARG A 3 13.71 -10.01 7.43
N VAL A 4 13.34 -10.16 6.17
CA VAL A 4 13.66 -9.17 5.14
C VAL A 4 12.97 -7.88 5.57
N SER A 5 13.78 -6.92 6.01
CA SER A 5 13.32 -5.60 6.43
C SER A 5 13.29 -4.68 5.22
N ASN A 6 12.23 -3.88 5.11
CA ASN A 6 12.14 -2.86 4.07
C ASN A 6 13.32 -1.87 4.16
N PRO A 7 13.79 -1.30 3.04
CA PRO A 7 14.82 -0.27 3.04
C PRO A 7 14.45 0.99 3.84
N ARG A 8 13.16 1.37 3.85
CA ARG A 8 12.60 2.40 4.73
C ARG A 8 11.64 1.77 5.73
N ASP A 9 11.64 2.28 6.96
CA ASP A 9 10.57 1.98 7.91
C ASP A 9 9.27 2.70 7.53
N ALA A 10 8.19 2.41 8.27
CA ALA A 10 6.87 2.97 8.00
C ALA A 10 6.83 4.50 8.07
N GLU A 11 7.53 5.14 9.01
CA GLU A 11 7.49 6.60 9.16
C GLU A 11 8.26 7.28 8.03
N ALA A 12 9.40 6.73 7.63
CA ALA A 12 10.16 7.22 6.48
C ALA A 12 9.41 6.99 5.15
N ALA A 13 8.68 5.88 5.01
CA ALA A 13 7.81 5.64 3.86
C ALA A 13 6.66 6.65 3.82
N LEU A 14 5.96 6.85 4.94
CA LEU A 14 4.87 7.83 5.03
C LEU A 14 5.34 9.25 4.75
N ALA A 15 6.50 9.67 5.27
CA ALA A 15 7.08 10.97 4.95
C ALA A 15 7.31 11.13 3.44
N TRP A 16 7.86 10.10 2.79
CA TRP A 16 8.08 10.08 1.34
C TRP A 16 6.78 10.18 0.53
N GLU A 17 5.71 9.52 0.97
CA GLU A 17 4.39 9.58 0.31
C GLU A 17 3.76 10.96 0.48
N LEU A 18 3.82 11.53 1.69
CA LEU A 18 3.25 12.84 2.01
C LEU A 18 3.92 13.98 1.20
N GLU A 19 5.23 13.90 0.95
CA GLU A 19 5.96 14.83 0.08
C GLU A 19 5.46 14.84 -1.37
N ARG A 20 4.68 13.83 -1.78
CA ARG A 20 4.21 13.64 -3.17
C ARG A 20 2.73 13.92 -3.36
N ILE A 21 2.02 14.36 -2.32
CA ILE A 21 0.61 14.75 -2.41
C ILE A 21 0.39 15.75 -3.56
N GLY A 22 -0.66 15.52 -4.35
CA GLY A 22 -1.00 16.29 -5.54
C GLY A 22 -0.26 15.84 -6.81
N SER A 23 0.64 14.85 -6.72
CA SER A 23 1.31 14.31 -7.90
C SER A 23 0.43 13.29 -8.64
N GLY A 24 0.11 13.57 -9.91
CA GLY A 24 -0.53 12.60 -10.81
C GLY A 24 0.41 11.58 -11.47
N ALA A 25 1.73 11.66 -11.21
CA ALA A 25 2.73 10.83 -11.88
C ALA A 25 2.61 9.32 -11.59
N TRP A 26 1.82 8.96 -10.58
CA TRP A 26 1.64 7.59 -10.08
C TRP A 26 0.27 7.00 -10.40
N GLN A 27 -0.55 7.69 -11.19
CA GLN A 27 -1.90 7.24 -11.51
C GLN A 27 -1.90 5.84 -12.12
N GLY A 28 -2.57 4.90 -11.45
CA GLY A 28 -2.66 3.50 -11.90
C GLY A 28 -1.46 2.62 -11.52
N TRP A 29 -0.54 3.12 -10.69
CA TRP A 29 0.66 2.41 -10.24
C TRP A 29 0.70 2.29 -8.71
N ALA A 30 -0.43 1.98 -8.07
CA ALA A 30 -0.58 2.00 -6.61
C ALA A 30 0.42 1.06 -5.91
N LEU A 31 0.54 -0.20 -6.35
CA LEU A 31 1.52 -1.13 -5.77
C LEU A 31 2.98 -0.68 -5.96
N LYS A 32 3.32 -0.15 -7.13
CA LYS A 32 4.68 0.37 -7.38
C LYS A 32 4.97 1.58 -6.51
N PHE A 33 4.02 2.49 -6.37
CA PHE A 33 4.15 3.65 -5.50
C PHE A 33 4.48 3.22 -4.05
N GLN A 34 3.73 2.24 -3.52
CA GLN A 34 3.99 1.71 -2.18
C GLN A 34 5.37 1.06 -2.06
N ARG A 35 5.78 0.22 -3.02
CA ARG A 35 7.15 -0.35 -3.03
C ARG A 35 8.23 0.73 -3.01
N MET A 36 8.06 1.79 -3.80
CA MET A 36 9.01 2.89 -3.88
C MET A 36 9.01 3.76 -2.62
N ALA A 37 7.86 3.91 -1.94
CA ALA A 37 7.77 4.55 -0.64
C ALA A 37 8.58 3.78 0.42
N PHE A 38 8.52 2.45 0.41
CA PHE A 38 9.34 1.59 1.27
C PHE A 38 10.80 1.44 0.80
N GLY A 39 11.18 2.11 -0.29
CA GLY A 39 12.58 2.31 -0.70
C GLY A 39 13.11 1.31 -1.72
N TYR A 40 12.26 0.45 -2.28
CA TYR A 40 12.64 -0.41 -3.38
C TYR A 40 12.74 0.39 -4.68
N ALA A 41 13.87 0.26 -5.37
CA ALA A 41 14.18 1.06 -6.56
C ALA A 41 13.91 0.30 -7.87
N GLN A 42 13.85 -1.03 -7.84
CA GLN A 42 13.61 -1.85 -9.01
C GLN A 42 12.13 -2.15 -9.17
N ASP A 43 11.68 -2.25 -10.42
CA ASP A 43 10.33 -2.75 -10.74
C ASP A 43 10.32 -4.28 -10.67
N SER A 44 10.60 -4.79 -9.48
CA SER A 44 10.63 -6.21 -9.12
C SER A 44 9.59 -6.49 -8.05
N GLY A 45 8.91 -7.62 -8.15
CA GLY A 45 7.87 -8.04 -7.21
C GLY A 45 6.67 -8.68 -7.89
N TRP A 46 5.52 -8.62 -7.24
CA TRP A 46 4.24 -9.09 -7.80
C TRP A 46 3.87 -8.36 -9.09
N GLN A 47 3.10 -9.05 -9.93
CA GLN A 47 2.65 -8.50 -11.21
C GLN A 47 1.64 -7.36 -11.03
N ASP A 48 0.72 -7.52 -10.08
CA ASP A 48 -0.32 -6.54 -9.75
C ASP A 48 -0.77 -6.67 -8.28
N GLU A 49 -1.67 -5.79 -7.85
CA GLU A 49 -2.24 -5.77 -6.50
C GLU A 49 -2.99 -7.04 -6.14
N ALA A 50 -3.65 -7.70 -7.10
CA ALA A 50 -4.43 -8.92 -6.84
C ALA A 50 -3.53 -10.15 -6.63
N ASP A 51 -2.43 -10.23 -7.38
CA ASP A 51 -1.37 -11.22 -7.19
C ASP A 51 -0.70 -11.06 -5.81
N ALA A 52 -0.40 -9.82 -5.42
CA ALA A 52 0.12 -9.51 -4.10
C ALA A 52 -0.84 -9.93 -2.98
N LEU A 53 -2.11 -9.51 -3.08
CA LEU A 53 -3.14 -9.83 -2.10
C LEU A 53 -3.33 -11.35 -1.95
N ARG A 54 -3.40 -12.09 -3.07
CA ARG A 54 -3.53 -13.54 -3.06
C ARG A 54 -2.35 -14.22 -2.38
N TRP A 55 -1.13 -13.75 -2.64
CA TRP A 55 0.05 -14.29 -1.99
C TRP A 55 0.00 -14.04 -0.48
N LEU A 56 -0.35 -12.82 -0.05
CA LEU A 56 -0.47 -12.47 1.37
C LEU A 56 -1.52 -13.31 2.09
N ASP A 57 -2.66 -13.56 1.45
CA ASP A 57 -3.73 -14.44 1.96
C ASP A 57 -3.21 -15.87 2.16
N GLN A 58 -2.61 -16.46 1.13
CA GLN A 58 -2.07 -17.82 1.17
C GLN A 58 -0.99 -18.02 2.23
N HIS A 59 -0.32 -16.94 2.66
CA HIS A 59 0.75 -16.97 3.65
C HIS A 59 0.32 -16.42 5.03
N ASN A 60 -0.98 -16.18 5.25
CA ASN A 60 -1.55 -15.67 6.51
C ASN A 60 -0.96 -14.33 6.97
N HIS A 61 -0.72 -13.41 6.02
CA HIS A 61 -0.24 -12.05 6.29
C HIS A 61 -1.36 -11.00 6.30
N LEU A 62 -2.62 -11.42 6.11
CA LEU A 62 -3.77 -10.52 6.09
C LEU A 62 -4.44 -10.46 7.45
N HIS A 63 -4.95 -9.27 7.74
CA HIS A 63 -5.61 -8.92 8.99
C HIS A 63 -6.88 -8.12 8.70
N GLU A 64 -7.87 -8.27 9.57
CA GLU A 64 -9.11 -7.51 9.56
C GLU A 64 -9.07 -6.37 10.61
N GLY A 65 -10.07 -5.49 10.56
CA GLY A 65 -10.23 -4.39 11.52
C GLY A 65 -9.42 -3.14 11.17
N GLU A 66 -9.27 -2.25 12.14
CA GLU A 66 -8.63 -0.95 11.90
C GLU A 66 -7.13 -1.11 11.58
N PRO A 67 -6.68 -0.62 10.41
CA PRO A 67 -5.29 -0.76 10.00
C PRO A 67 -4.38 0.17 10.81
N PRO A 68 -3.34 -0.34 11.48
CA PRO A 68 -2.40 0.50 12.20
C PRO A 68 -1.62 1.40 11.24
N ARG A 69 -1.14 2.54 11.75
CA ARG A 69 -0.31 3.47 10.97
C ARG A 69 0.91 2.72 10.40
N GLY A 70 1.17 2.89 9.11
CA GLY A 70 2.25 2.22 8.38
C GLY A 70 1.88 0.88 7.75
N ALA A 71 0.68 0.34 8.03
CA ALA A 71 0.19 -0.87 7.38
C ALA A 71 -0.16 -0.61 5.92
N LEU A 72 -0.05 -1.66 5.09
CA LEU A 72 -0.62 -1.63 3.74
C LEU A 72 -2.09 -2.03 3.83
N VAL A 73 -2.95 -1.18 3.27
CA VAL A 73 -4.39 -1.39 3.18
C VAL A 73 -4.72 -1.81 1.76
N TRP A 74 -5.30 -2.99 1.62
CA TRP A 74 -5.74 -3.58 0.37
C TRP A 74 -7.25 -3.46 0.29
N TYR A 75 -7.78 -2.77 -0.72
CA TYR A 75 -9.20 -2.45 -0.79
C TYR A 75 -9.74 -2.60 -2.21
N GLN A 76 -11.04 -2.92 -2.31
CA GLN A 76 -11.74 -2.96 -3.60
C GLN A 76 -12.16 -1.56 -4.05
N SER A 77 -11.91 -1.24 -5.31
CA SER A 77 -12.34 -0.01 -5.98
C SER A 77 -12.93 -0.37 -7.34
N GLY A 78 -14.23 -0.65 -7.36
CA GLY A 78 -14.88 -1.29 -8.50
C GLY A 78 -14.38 -2.73 -8.68
N GLU A 79 -14.00 -3.10 -9.89
CA GLU A 79 -13.47 -4.44 -10.22
C GLU A 79 -11.95 -4.59 -9.94
N ARG A 80 -11.33 -3.62 -9.28
CA ARG A 80 -9.87 -3.58 -9.06
C ARG A 80 -9.56 -3.60 -7.58
N THR A 81 -8.54 -4.39 -7.22
CA THR A 81 -7.86 -4.26 -5.93
C THR A 81 -6.83 -3.15 -6.03
N LEU A 82 -6.80 -2.27 -5.03
CA LEU A 82 -5.80 -1.22 -4.89
C LEU A 82 -5.12 -1.31 -3.53
N VAL A 83 -3.97 -0.65 -3.40
CA VAL A 83 -3.20 -0.61 -2.17
C VAL A 83 -2.81 0.82 -1.80
N ALA A 84 -2.90 1.14 -0.51
CA ALA A 84 -2.49 2.42 0.07
C ALA A 84 -1.84 2.18 1.45
N CYS A 85 -1.10 3.15 1.97
CA CYS A 85 -0.49 3.07 3.29
C CYS A 85 -1.40 3.73 4.33
N SER A 86 -1.65 3.07 5.47
CA SER A 86 -2.42 3.65 6.56
C SER A 86 -1.65 4.79 7.22
N VAL A 87 -2.28 5.97 7.34
CA VAL A 87 -1.76 7.05 8.21
C VAL A 87 -2.28 6.93 9.64
N GLY A 88 -3.16 5.96 9.91
CA GLY A 88 -3.88 5.75 11.17
C GLY A 88 -5.23 6.47 11.22
N ALA A 89 -6.09 6.05 12.17
CA ALA A 89 -7.42 6.62 12.39
C ALA A 89 -8.30 6.58 11.13
N GLY A 90 -8.39 5.41 10.50
CA GLY A 90 -9.25 5.18 9.33
C GLY A 90 -8.84 5.88 8.02
N ARG A 91 -7.66 6.50 7.98
CA ARG A 91 -7.17 7.23 6.78
C ARG A 91 -5.99 6.53 6.14
N VAL A 92 -5.87 6.71 4.82
CA VAL A 92 -4.77 6.16 4.02
C VAL A 92 -4.13 7.23 3.13
N VAL A 93 -2.88 7.02 2.74
CA VAL A 93 -2.15 7.79 1.73
C VAL A 93 -1.69 6.87 0.60
N GLY A 94 -1.75 7.35 -0.64
CA GLY A 94 -1.33 6.55 -1.79
C GLY A 94 -1.65 7.21 -3.12
N ALA A 95 -1.30 6.55 -4.21
CA ALA A 95 -1.80 6.89 -5.54
C ALA A 95 -3.28 6.47 -5.64
N LEU A 96 -4.19 7.39 -5.30
CA LEU A 96 -5.61 7.11 -5.13
C LEU A 96 -6.34 6.91 -6.47
N PRO A 97 -7.53 6.27 -6.49
CA PRO A 97 -8.31 6.06 -7.72
C PRO A 97 -8.61 7.35 -8.49
N TYR A 98 -8.69 8.48 -7.77
CA TYR A 98 -9.07 9.79 -8.31
C TYR A 98 -7.94 10.48 -9.10
N GLY A 99 -6.76 9.88 -9.21
CA GLY A 99 -5.73 10.26 -10.18
C GLY A 99 -4.46 10.90 -9.61
N GLU A 100 -4.51 11.41 -8.38
CA GLU A 100 -3.36 12.01 -7.71
C GLU A 100 -2.97 11.23 -6.45
N VAL A 101 -1.72 11.39 -6.02
CA VAL A 101 -1.32 10.99 -4.68
C VAL A 101 -2.07 11.86 -3.68
N GLY A 102 -2.73 11.24 -2.71
CA GLY A 102 -3.54 11.96 -1.74
C GLY A 102 -3.78 11.17 -0.47
N VAL A 103 -4.37 11.86 0.51
CA VAL A 103 -4.90 11.26 1.74
C VAL A 103 -6.42 11.17 1.60
N ALA A 104 -6.99 10.03 1.95
CA ALA A 104 -8.45 9.84 1.94
C ALA A 104 -8.91 9.05 3.17
N GLU A 105 -10.18 9.25 3.52
CA GLU A 105 -10.88 8.37 4.45
C GLU A 105 -11.08 7.02 3.79
N LEU A 106 -10.71 5.94 4.48
CA LEU A 106 -10.85 4.59 3.96
C LEU A 106 -12.32 4.26 3.65
N SER A 107 -13.24 4.77 4.47
CA SER A 107 -14.68 4.61 4.28
C SER A 107 -15.23 5.27 3.00
N GLU A 108 -14.52 6.26 2.44
CA GLU A 108 -14.88 6.89 1.16
C GLU A 108 -14.33 6.08 -0.03
N LEU A 109 -13.25 5.33 0.19
CA LEU A 109 -12.63 4.49 -0.83
C LEU A 109 -13.33 3.12 -0.94
N SER A 110 -13.56 2.46 0.19
CA SER A 110 -14.15 1.12 0.23
C SER A 110 -14.63 0.73 1.63
N ALA A 111 -15.71 -0.06 1.68
CA ALA A 111 -16.09 -0.81 2.87
C ALA A 111 -15.49 -2.23 2.91
N ASP A 112 -14.97 -2.70 1.78
CA ASP A 112 -14.31 -3.99 1.62
C ASP A 112 -12.79 -3.77 1.56
N TYR A 113 -12.13 -4.02 2.69
CA TYR A 113 -10.69 -3.90 2.83
C TYR A 113 -10.14 -4.88 3.86
N VAL A 114 -8.86 -5.20 3.70
CA VAL A 114 -8.01 -5.91 4.65
C VAL A 114 -6.67 -5.19 4.74
N TRP A 115 -5.85 -5.52 5.73
CA TRP A 115 -4.53 -4.92 5.87
C TRP A 115 -3.44 -5.96 6.13
N SER A 116 -2.20 -5.58 5.82
CA SER A 116 -1.01 -6.37 6.12
C SER A 116 0.08 -5.47 6.70
N ASP A 117 1.04 -6.07 7.41
CA ASP A 117 2.35 -5.43 7.54
C ASP A 117 2.91 -5.09 6.15
N PRO A 118 3.75 -4.04 6.01
CA PRO A 118 4.38 -3.72 4.74
C PRO A 118 5.43 -4.77 4.40
N HIS A 119 5.00 -5.89 3.83
CA HIS A 119 5.84 -7.01 3.49
C HIS A 119 6.00 -7.11 1.98
N PHE A 120 7.23 -6.96 1.48
CA PHE A 120 7.53 -7.04 0.04
C PHE A 120 8.61 -8.12 -0.21
N PRO A 121 8.25 -9.42 -0.16
CA PRO A 121 9.23 -10.52 -0.17
C PRO A 121 10.01 -10.65 -1.49
N PHE A 122 9.50 -10.06 -2.58
CA PHE A 122 10.05 -10.18 -3.93
C PHE A 122 10.57 -8.84 -4.48
N ALA A 123 10.63 -7.80 -3.66
CA ALA A 123 11.11 -6.49 -4.08
C ALA A 123 12.61 -6.34 -3.79
N HIS A 124 13.31 -5.63 -4.69
CA HIS A 124 14.75 -5.38 -4.66
C HIS A 124 15.11 -3.92 -4.97
#